data_AF-A0A7V9LBA7-F1
#
_entry.id   AF-A0A7V9LBA7-F1
#
_cell.length_a   1.000
_cell.length_b   1.000
_cell.length_c   1.000
_cell.angle_alpha   90.00
_cell.angle_beta   90.00
_cell.angle_gamma   90.00
#
_symmetry.space_group_name_H-M   'P 1'
#
loop_
_entity.id
_entity.type
_entity.pdbx_description
1 polymer ?
#
loop_
_entity_poly.entity_id
_entity_poly.type
_entity_poly.pdbx_seq_one_letter_code
_entity_poly.pdbx_strand_id
1 'polypeptide(L)'
;QAMHDRLAADGNGSALFEQWAATLAAPLGLNNDVAAERFGFTNFVASLPRRPGDGLIDLQQAGFRASAFVNRIDLKKSGTCGENRVVFTKETGVFDFGNRMTMIFEFNVPDDGTNCRTISERWNALRGLEGEPLRAATVALMLERTQPANLNQFRTNDFIQAPFWELREFHLVAGQLVPHPVADTPPFALQDDPEFRQFVIANASRFNVGAREGNIIPLELLGAASNASGQRFEFGNLIPSMPGLTANFNIMTCSGCHLTETGTGFVHVAERLENQPSNLSFFMRSELEFRATVLQSVLDAAQP
;
A
#
# COMPACT_ATOMS: atom_id res chain seq x y z
N GLN A 1 21.37 -10.37 8.52
CA GLN A 1 21.10 -8.95 8.18
C GLN A 1 19.60 -8.73 8.22
N ALA A 2 19.14 -7.70 8.92
CA ALA A 2 17.72 -7.40 9.06
C ALA A 2 17.12 -6.86 7.75
N MET A 3 15.79 -6.86 7.64
CA MET A 3 15.10 -6.38 6.44
C MET A 3 15.40 -4.90 6.14
N HIS A 4 15.40 -4.05 7.17
CA HIS A 4 15.65 -2.61 7.03
C HIS A 4 17.06 -2.31 6.49
N ASP A 5 18.08 -3.06 6.93
CA ASP A 5 19.46 -2.89 6.44
C ASP A 5 19.59 -3.28 4.96
N ARG A 6 18.81 -4.26 4.49
CA ARG A 6 18.84 -4.68 3.08
C ARG A 6 18.20 -3.67 2.14
N LEU A 7 17.30 -2.82 2.63
CA LEU A 7 16.66 -1.78 1.82
C LEU A 7 17.51 -0.52 1.69
N ALA A 8 18.41 -0.27 2.63
CA ALA A 8 19.33 0.84 2.58
C ALA A 8 20.53 0.48 1.69
N ALA A 9 20.85 1.34 0.72
CA ALA A 9 21.94 1.10 -0.23
C ALA A 9 23.32 1.01 0.45
N ASP A 10 23.49 1.69 1.58
CA ASP A 10 24.69 1.69 2.43
C ASP A 10 24.61 0.66 3.58
N GLY A 11 23.54 -0.13 3.65
CA GLY A 11 23.29 -1.07 4.73
C GLY A 11 22.75 -0.45 6.01
N ASN A 12 22.47 0.85 6.05
CA ASN A 12 22.03 1.56 7.25
C ASN A 12 20.51 1.78 7.27
N GLY A 13 19.76 0.75 7.67
CA GLY A 13 18.30 0.84 7.71
C GLY A 13 17.75 1.87 8.71
N SER A 14 18.46 2.13 9.81
CA SER A 14 18.07 3.15 10.79
C SER A 14 18.16 4.57 10.21
N ALA A 15 19.21 4.87 9.43
CA ALA A 15 19.33 6.16 8.76
C ALA A 15 18.22 6.35 7.70
N LEU A 16 17.91 5.31 6.92
CA LEU A 16 16.80 5.36 5.97
C LEU A 16 15.45 5.59 6.66
N PHE A 17 15.23 4.94 7.81
CA PHE A 17 14.03 5.16 8.62
C PHE A 17 13.95 6.59 9.15
N GLU A 18 15.04 7.14 9.72
CA GLU A 18 15.03 8.53 10.22
C GLU A 18 14.82 9.55 9.09
N GLN A 19 15.40 9.31 7.90
CA GLN A 19 15.17 10.13 6.71
C GLN A 19 13.69 10.13 6.31
N TRP A 20 13.08 8.96 6.20
CA TRP A 20 11.65 8.87 5.89
C TRP A 20 10.79 9.45 7.02
N ALA A 21 11.13 9.20 8.28
CA ALA A 21 10.35 9.68 9.40
C ALA A 21 10.26 11.21 9.45
N ALA A 22 11.33 11.89 9.06
CA ALA A 22 11.33 13.35 8.90
C ALA A 22 10.29 13.83 7.86
N THR A 23 9.98 13.02 6.83
CA THR A 23 8.95 13.37 5.83
C THR A 23 7.52 13.28 6.38
N LEU A 24 7.26 12.38 7.34
CA LEU A 24 5.98 12.30 8.02
C LEU A 24 5.81 13.36 9.12
N ALA A 25 6.93 13.84 9.66
CA ALA A 25 6.97 14.82 10.74
C ALA A 25 6.79 16.27 10.26
N ALA A 26 6.53 16.50 8.97
CA ALA A 26 6.31 17.81 8.38
C ALA A 26 5.18 17.78 7.33
N PRO A 27 4.59 18.93 6.98
CA PRO A 27 3.68 19.03 5.84
C PRO A 27 4.36 18.56 4.55
N LEU A 28 3.70 17.68 3.81
CA LEU A 28 4.22 17.05 2.61
C LEU A 28 3.47 17.63 1.41
N GLY A 29 4.13 18.53 0.68
CA GLY A 29 3.62 19.07 -0.58
C GLY A 29 3.95 18.17 -1.75
N LEU A 30 2.95 17.84 -2.58
CA LEU A 30 3.12 17.08 -3.80
C LEU A 30 2.05 17.48 -4.81
N ASN A 31 2.47 17.80 -6.04
CA ASN A 31 1.59 18.38 -7.06
C ASN A 31 0.83 19.60 -6.49
N ASN A 32 -0.51 19.61 -6.64
CA ASN A 32 -1.40 20.66 -6.16
C ASN A 32 -2.00 20.35 -4.77
N ASP A 33 -1.35 19.49 -3.98
CA ASP A 33 -1.83 19.02 -2.68
C ASP A 33 -0.78 19.16 -1.58
N VAL A 34 -1.24 19.27 -0.34
CA VAL A 34 -0.38 19.28 0.85
C VAL A 34 -1.00 18.38 1.92
N ALA A 35 -0.38 17.24 2.18
CA ALA A 35 -0.74 16.37 3.29
C ALA A 35 -0.17 16.94 4.61
N ALA A 36 -1.01 17.09 5.62
CA ALA A 36 -0.63 17.64 6.93
C ALA A 36 0.36 16.72 7.68
N GLU A 37 1.21 17.26 8.54
CA GLU A 37 2.13 16.41 9.31
C GLU A 37 1.44 15.39 10.24
N ARG A 38 2.09 14.25 10.48
CA ARG A 38 1.57 13.19 11.36
C ARG A 38 2.16 13.35 12.77
N PHE A 39 1.62 14.30 13.54
CA PHE A 39 2.15 14.67 14.88
C PHE A 39 2.34 13.50 15.85
N GLY A 40 1.42 12.53 15.88
CA GLY A 40 1.56 11.36 16.73
C GLY A 40 2.74 10.48 16.32
N PHE A 41 3.12 10.49 15.03
CA PHE A 41 4.34 9.84 14.57
C PHE A 41 5.59 10.55 15.06
N THR A 42 5.61 11.89 14.98
CA THR A 42 6.75 12.69 15.46
C THR A 42 7.04 12.40 16.92
N ASN A 43 6.00 12.38 17.76
CA ASN A 43 6.13 12.04 19.18
C ASN A 43 6.59 10.60 19.40
N PHE A 44 6.08 9.67 18.60
CA PHE A 44 6.50 8.28 18.65
C PHE A 44 7.99 8.13 18.31
N VAL A 45 8.46 8.71 17.19
CA VAL A 45 9.87 8.66 16.77
C VAL A 45 10.79 9.27 17.81
N ALA A 46 10.39 10.39 18.43
CA ALA A 46 11.15 11.03 19.52
C ALA A 46 11.25 10.15 20.78
N SER A 47 10.30 9.23 21.01
CA SER A 47 10.30 8.31 22.15
C SER A 47 11.15 7.05 21.95
N LEU A 48 11.61 6.79 20.72
CA LEU A 48 12.30 5.54 20.40
C LEU A 48 13.71 5.49 21.01
N PRO A 49 14.14 4.31 21.52
CA PRO A 49 15.52 4.12 21.95
C PRO A 49 16.50 4.39 20.81
N ARG A 50 17.64 4.99 21.14
CA ARG A 50 18.77 5.19 20.21
C ARG A 50 19.93 4.27 20.58
N ARG A 51 20.61 3.72 19.57
CA ARG A 51 21.74 2.81 19.75
C ARG A 51 22.95 3.58 20.31
N PRO A 52 23.65 3.03 21.30
CA PRO A 52 24.94 3.55 21.72
C PRO A 52 25.95 3.48 20.57
N GLY A 53 26.71 4.56 20.34
CA GLY A 53 27.77 4.62 19.33
C GLY A 53 27.44 5.52 18.14
N ASP A 54 26.40 5.20 17.37
CA ASP A 54 25.99 6.00 16.21
C ASP A 54 24.82 6.95 16.49
N GLY A 55 24.14 6.78 17.63
CA GLY A 55 23.02 7.62 18.03
C GLY A 55 21.77 7.46 17.17
N LEU A 56 21.72 6.48 16.26
CA LEU A 56 20.57 6.22 15.41
C LEU A 56 19.48 5.45 16.16
N ILE A 57 18.24 5.57 15.71
CA ILE A 57 17.11 4.81 16.26
C ILE A 57 17.39 3.30 16.21
N ASP A 58 17.13 2.62 17.32
CA ASP A 58 17.15 1.17 17.40
C ASP A 58 15.83 0.60 16.86
N LEU A 59 15.84 0.20 15.59
CA LEU A 59 14.67 -0.36 14.92
C LEU A 59 14.22 -1.70 15.49
N GLN A 60 15.07 -2.42 16.25
CA GLN A 60 14.64 -3.63 16.94
C GLN A 60 13.74 -3.31 18.14
N GLN A 61 13.80 -2.08 18.65
CA GLN A 61 13.00 -1.60 19.77
C GLN A 61 11.92 -0.59 19.32
N ALA A 62 11.67 -0.47 18.02
CA ALA A 62 10.69 0.47 17.48
C ALA A 62 9.23 0.08 17.74
N GLY A 63 8.93 -1.10 18.30
CA GLY A 63 7.56 -1.52 18.57
C GLY A 63 6.72 -1.75 17.31
N PHE A 64 7.36 -2.27 16.26
CA PHE A 64 6.70 -2.76 15.04
C PHE A 64 6.89 -4.27 14.91
N ARG A 65 5.81 -4.96 14.56
CA ARG A 65 5.84 -6.41 14.28
C ARG A 65 5.39 -6.70 12.86
N ALA A 66 6.02 -7.67 12.21
CA ALA A 66 5.52 -8.19 10.94
C ALA A 66 4.17 -8.87 11.17
N SER A 67 3.12 -8.36 10.54
CA SER A 67 1.74 -8.88 10.69
C SER A 67 1.27 -9.69 9.49
N ALA A 68 1.87 -9.47 8.31
CA ALA A 68 1.59 -10.26 7.12
C ALA A 68 2.79 -10.34 6.17
N PHE A 69 2.93 -11.50 5.55
CA PHE A 69 3.72 -11.73 4.35
C PHE A 69 2.75 -12.15 3.25
N VAL A 70 2.71 -11.39 2.15
CA VAL A 70 1.67 -11.53 1.14
C VAL A 70 2.28 -11.82 -0.21
N ASN A 71 1.75 -12.81 -0.92
CA ASN A 71 1.99 -13.03 -2.35
C ASN A 71 0.77 -12.60 -3.16
N ARG A 72 0.93 -11.58 -4.00
CA ARG A 72 -0.10 -11.02 -4.88
C ARG A 72 0.15 -11.45 -6.32
N ILE A 73 0.20 -12.76 -6.55
CA ILE A 73 0.31 -13.32 -7.90
C ILE A 73 -0.93 -13.02 -8.76
N ASP A 74 -2.06 -12.68 -8.13
CA ASP A 74 -3.24 -12.16 -8.81
C ASP A 74 -2.99 -10.82 -9.53
N LEU A 75 -1.87 -10.14 -9.24
CA LEU A 75 -1.39 -8.95 -9.96
C LEU A 75 -0.42 -9.28 -11.11
N LYS A 76 -0.30 -10.56 -11.49
CA LYS A 76 0.52 -10.98 -12.64
C LYS A 76 0.14 -10.19 -13.89
N LYS A 77 1.16 -9.68 -14.58
CA LYS A 77 1.06 -9.02 -15.89
C LYS A 77 2.26 -9.45 -16.75
N SER A 78 2.30 -9.02 -18.01
CA SER A 78 3.44 -9.34 -18.87
C SER A 78 4.77 -8.88 -18.22
N GLY A 79 5.75 -9.79 -18.12
CA GLY A 79 7.07 -9.51 -17.56
C GLY A 79 7.18 -9.51 -16.03
N THR A 80 6.12 -9.85 -15.30
CA THR A 80 6.16 -9.93 -13.83
C THR A 80 5.14 -10.91 -13.25
N CYS A 81 5.56 -11.60 -12.20
CA CYS A 81 4.74 -12.53 -11.43
C CYS A 81 3.96 -11.89 -10.28
N GLY A 82 3.62 -10.61 -10.44
CA GLY A 82 2.86 -9.84 -9.48
C GLY A 82 3.77 -9.21 -8.42
N GLU A 83 3.34 -9.27 -7.17
CA GLU A 83 3.93 -8.49 -6.09
C GLU A 83 4.07 -9.29 -4.80
N ASN A 84 5.09 -9.02 -4.00
CA ASN A 84 5.20 -9.53 -2.63
C ASN A 84 5.10 -8.38 -1.64
N ARG A 85 4.43 -8.57 -0.51
CA ARG A 85 4.33 -7.54 0.53
C ARG A 85 4.85 -8.04 1.87
N VAL A 86 5.54 -7.17 2.58
CA VAL A 86 5.71 -7.28 4.03
C VAL A 86 4.94 -6.14 4.69
N VAL A 87 4.04 -6.48 5.59
CA VAL A 87 3.31 -5.50 6.40
C VAL A 87 3.83 -5.54 7.82
N PHE A 88 4.30 -4.40 8.32
CA PHE A 88 4.57 -4.19 9.72
C PHE A 88 3.46 -3.37 10.36
N THR A 89 3.08 -3.73 11.58
CA THR A 89 2.06 -3.07 12.37
C THR A 89 2.68 -2.51 13.64
N LYS A 90 2.33 -1.26 13.98
CA LYS A 90 2.70 -0.64 15.27
C LYS A 90 1.95 -1.35 16.40
N GLU A 91 2.68 -1.91 17.36
CA GLU A 91 2.11 -2.80 18.39
C GLU A 91 1.04 -2.12 19.24
N THR A 92 1.28 -0.87 19.64
CA THR A 92 0.31 -0.06 20.40
C THR A 92 -0.99 0.21 19.63
N GLY A 93 -0.96 0.20 18.29
CA GLY A 93 -2.14 0.43 17.44
C GLY A 93 -3.19 -0.69 17.50
N VAL A 94 -2.78 -1.88 17.98
CA VAL A 94 -3.67 -3.02 18.17
C VAL A 94 -4.77 -2.69 19.18
N PHE A 95 -4.45 -1.91 20.21
CA PHE A 95 -5.36 -1.59 21.32
C PHE A 95 -5.80 -0.13 21.35
N ASP A 96 -5.11 0.74 20.59
CA ASP A 96 -5.45 2.16 20.48
C ASP A 96 -5.61 2.54 19.00
N PHE A 97 -6.85 2.81 18.62
CA PHE A 97 -7.24 3.17 17.27
C PHE A 97 -6.50 4.41 16.74
N GLY A 98 -6.32 5.44 17.58
CA GLY A 98 -5.63 6.67 17.17
C GLY A 98 -4.14 6.47 16.93
N ASN A 99 -3.56 5.41 17.51
CA ASN A 99 -2.16 5.03 17.38
C ASN A 99 -1.90 3.99 16.28
N ARG A 100 -2.91 3.63 15.49
CA ARG A 100 -2.78 2.65 14.41
C ARG A 100 -1.85 3.14 13.32
N MET A 101 -0.96 2.25 12.90
CA MET A 101 -0.05 2.44 11.78
C MET A 101 0.36 1.09 11.22
N THR A 102 0.37 1.03 9.89
CA THR A 102 1.04 -0.02 9.14
C THR A 102 2.07 0.57 8.20
N MET A 103 3.19 -0.13 8.08
CA MET A 103 4.26 0.11 7.10
C MET A 103 4.24 -1.05 6.12
N ILE A 104 3.93 -0.77 4.85
CA ILE A 104 3.70 -1.78 3.81
C ILE A 104 4.81 -1.64 2.78
N PHE A 105 5.68 -2.64 2.71
CA PHE A 105 6.72 -2.71 1.69
C PHE A 105 6.24 -3.62 0.57
N GLU A 106 6.09 -3.07 -0.63
CA GLU A 106 5.58 -3.78 -1.81
C GLU A 106 6.72 -3.98 -2.81
N PHE A 107 7.02 -5.24 -3.13
CA PHE A 107 8.15 -5.66 -3.95
C PHE A 107 7.68 -6.21 -5.28
N ASN A 108 8.30 -5.73 -6.37
CA ASN A 108 8.11 -6.33 -7.68
C ASN A 108 8.62 -7.77 -7.67
N VAL A 109 7.84 -8.67 -8.27
CA VAL A 109 8.26 -10.05 -8.51
C VAL A 109 8.50 -10.21 -10.01
N PRO A 110 9.76 -10.29 -10.45
CA PRO A 110 10.07 -10.52 -11.87
C PRO A 110 9.44 -11.80 -12.38
N ASP A 111 9.24 -11.88 -13.70
CA ASP A 111 8.92 -13.15 -14.35
C ASP A 111 10.01 -14.19 -14.02
N ASP A 112 9.60 -15.40 -13.67
CA ASP A 112 10.51 -16.51 -13.38
C ASP A 112 10.88 -17.31 -14.65
N GLY A 113 10.39 -16.89 -15.82
CA GLY A 113 10.61 -17.58 -17.10
C GLY A 113 9.81 -18.88 -17.23
N THR A 114 8.99 -19.20 -16.23
CA THR A 114 8.13 -20.38 -16.14
C THR A 114 6.67 -19.98 -15.94
N ASN A 115 6.29 -18.80 -16.44
CA ASN A 115 4.98 -18.20 -16.27
C ASN A 115 4.51 -18.18 -14.80
N CYS A 116 5.42 -17.81 -13.89
CA CYS A 116 5.16 -17.67 -12.46
C CYS A 116 4.94 -18.97 -11.69
N ARG A 117 5.17 -20.11 -12.34
CA ARG A 117 5.04 -21.43 -11.74
C ARG A 117 6.01 -21.61 -10.58
N THR A 118 7.30 -21.33 -10.79
CA THR A 118 8.33 -21.54 -9.76
C THR A 118 8.01 -20.74 -8.51
N ILE A 119 7.63 -19.47 -8.65
CA ILE A 119 7.24 -18.64 -7.51
C ILE A 119 5.99 -19.19 -6.82
N SER A 120 4.98 -19.62 -7.59
CA SER A 120 3.74 -20.19 -7.06
C SER A 120 3.99 -21.45 -6.22
N GLU A 121 4.81 -22.37 -6.73
CA GLU A 121 5.13 -23.63 -6.05
C GLU A 121 5.86 -23.37 -4.73
N ARG A 122 6.78 -22.40 -4.68
CA ARG A 122 7.50 -22.02 -3.46
C ARG A 122 6.56 -21.47 -2.38
N TRP A 123 5.61 -20.62 -2.74
CA TRP A 123 4.60 -20.12 -1.81
C TRP A 123 3.61 -21.20 -1.41
N ASN A 124 3.19 -22.07 -2.34
CA ASN A 124 2.31 -23.19 -2.04
C ASN A 124 2.98 -24.20 -1.10
N ALA A 125 4.30 -24.41 -1.18
CA ALA A 125 5.04 -25.30 -0.28
C ALA A 125 4.94 -24.86 1.20
N LEU A 126 4.69 -23.58 1.49
CA LEU A 126 4.50 -23.09 2.85
C LEU A 126 3.27 -23.70 3.55
N ARG A 127 2.26 -24.16 2.79
CA ARG A 127 1.01 -24.70 3.35
C ARG A 127 1.19 -25.93 4.23
N GLY A 128 2.30 -26.65 4.06
CA GLY A 128 2.63 -27.86 4.83
C GLY A 128 3.50 -27.57 6.06
N LEU A 129 3.81 -26.30 6.33
CA LEU A 129 4.66 -25.87 7.42
C LEU A 129 3.82 -25.16 8.48
N GLU A 130 4.25 -25.28 9.74
CA GLU A 130 3.67 -24.58 10.88
C GLU A 130 4.78 -24.04 11.79
N GLY A 131 4.44 -23.16 12.72
CA GLY A 131 5.35 -22.65 13.75
C GLY A 131 6.65 -22.07 13.18
N GLU A 132 7.78 -22.48 13.78
CA GLU A 132 9.11 -22.00 13.41
C GLU A 132 9.53 -22.35 11.97
N PRO A 133 9.32 -23.58 11.46
CA PRO A 133 9.55 -23.89 10.04
C PRO A 133 8.82 -22.96 9.07
N LEU A 134 7.54 -22.67 9.32
CA LEU A 134 6.76 -21.73 8.49
C LEU A 134 7.36 -20.32 8.55
N ARG A 135 7.67 -19.84 9.75
CA ARG A 135 8.27 -18.52 9.97
C ARG A 135 9.60 -18.41 9.23
N ALA A 136 10.49 -19.38 9.39
CA ALA A 136 11.81 -19.38 8.77
C ALA A 136 11.72 -19.43 7.24
N ALA A 137 10.89 -20.31 6.68
CA ALA A 137 10.70 -20.43 5.23
C ALA A 137 10.09 -19.16 4.62
N THR A 138 9.09 -18.57 5.30
CA THR A 138 8.45 -17.32 4.84
C THR A 138 9.42 -16.15 4.86
N VAL A 139 10.20 -16.00 5.95
CA VAL A 139 11.22 -14.96 6.05
C VAL A 139 12.30 -15.14 4.97
N ALA A 140 12.75 -16.37 4.71
CA ALA A 140 13.72 -16.64 3.67
C ALA A 140 13.23 -16.19 2.28
N LEU A 141 11.97 -16.53 1.92
CA LEU A 141 11.36 -16.09 0.66
C LEU A 141 11.33 -14.56 0.54
N MET A 142 10.96 -13.88 1.61
CA MET A 142 10.88 -12.42 1.60
C MET A 142 12.25 -11.76 1.54
N LEU A 143 13.25 -12.26 2.26
CA LEU A 143 14.61 -11.70 2.26
C LEU A 143 15.31 -11.79 0.89
N GLU A 144 14.94 -12.76 0.05
CA GLU A 144 15.39 -12.82 -1.34
C GLU A 144 14.87 -11.64 -2.18
N ARG A 145 13.70 -11.13 -1.83
CA ARG A 145 13.06 -10.00 -2.52
C ARG A 145 13.43 -8.65 -1.90
N THR A 146 13.71 -8.60 -0.60
CA THR A 146 14.11 -7.38 0.11
C THR A 146 15.46 -6.86 -0.39
N GLN A 147 15.42 -6.09 -1.47
CA GLN A 147 16.53 -5.39 -2.09
C GLN A 147 16.03 -4.03 -2.60
N PRO A 148 16.89 -2.99 -2.65
CA PRO A 148 16.49 -1.66 -3.12
C PRO A 148 15.87 -1.71 -4.52
N ALA A 149 16.49 -2.47 -5.43
CA ALA A 149 16.06 -2.60 -6.82
C ALA A 149 14.70 -3.31 -7.01
N ASN A 150 14.23 -4.04 -5.99
CA ASN A 150 12.95 -4.76 -6.05
C ASN A 150 11.83 -4.01 -5.34
N LEU A 151 12.14 -2.98 -4.52
CA LEU A 151 11.11 -2.21 -3.83
C LEU A 151 10.36 -1.38 -4.87
N ASN A 152 9.10 -1.74 -5.11
CA ASN A 152 8.22 -1.02 -6.03
C ASN A 152 7.73 0.26 -5.35
N GLN A 153 7.18 0.11 -4.16
CA GLN A 153 6.64 1.20 -3.37
C GLN A 153 6.64 0.83 -1.89
N PHE A 154 6.76 1.87 -1.08
CA PHE A 154 6.57 1.82 0.36
C PHE A 154 5.34 2.67 0.70
N ARG A 155 4.42 2.12 1.50
CA ARG A 155 3.19 2.82 1.89
C ARG A 155 3.00 2.85 3.39
N THR A 156 2.40 3.93 3.86
CA THR A 156 1.84 4.01 5.21
C THR A 156 0.34 3.98 5.12
N ASN A 157 -0.28 3.34 6.11
CA ASN A 157 -1.73 3.25 6.26
C ASN A 157 -2.00 3.41 7.75
N ASP A 158 -2.43 4.60 8.16
CA ASP A 158 -2.32 5.00 9.55
C ASP A 158 -3.33 6.06 10.00
N PHE A 159 -3.45 6.19 11.32
CA PHE A 159 -4.15 7.28 12.00
C PHE A 159 -3.18 8.25 12.67
N ILE A 160 -2.08 7.72 13.25
CA ILE A 160 -1.13 8.31 14.22
C ILE A 160 -1.42 9.75 14.66
N GLN A 161 -2.62 9.84 15.21
CA GLN A 161 -3.35 10.92 15.89
C GLN A 161 -3.76 12.16 15.07
N ALA A 162 -3.93 12.01 13.75
CA ALA A 162 -4.77 12.89 12.93
C ALA A 162 -6.27 12.54 13.10
N PRO A 163 -7.22 13.47 12.81
CA PRO A 163 -8.65 13.22 13.00
C PRO A 163 -9.23 12.17 12.05
N PHE A 164 -8.51 11.81 11.00
CA PHE A 164 -8.92 10.82 10.01
C PHE A 164 -7.74 9.94 9.59
N TRP A 165 -8.10 8.75 9.10
CA TRP A 165 -7.18 7.83 8.46
C TRP A 165 -6.50 8.47 7.24
N GLU A 166 -5.27 8.03 6.95
CA GLU A 166 -4.52 8.45 5.79
C GLU A 166 -3.64 7.33 5.22
N LEU A 167 -3.53 7.29 3.88
CA LEU A 167 -2.56 6.51 3.12
C LEU A 167 -1.55 7.46 2.47
N ARG A 168 -0.26 7.15 2.60
CA ARG A 168 0.80 7.81 1.83
C ARG A 168 1.64 6.79 1.10
N GLU A 169 2.24 7.22 0.00
CA GLU A 169 3.12 6.42 -0.83
C GLU A 169 4.50 7.08 -0.95
N PHE A 170 5.53 6.24 -1.00
CA PHE A 170 6.92 6.63 -1.11
C PHE A 170 7.64 5.68 -2.04
N HIS A 171 8.55 6.21 -2.84
CA HIS A 171 9.41 5.44 -3.74
C HIS A 171 10.86 5.58 -3.31
N LEU A 172 11.67 4.54 -3.55
CA LEU A 172 13.10 4.60 -3.26
C LEU A 172 13.83 5.22 -4.45
N VAL A 173 14.26 6.46 -4.32
CA VAL A 173 14.97 7.21 -5.36
C VAL A 173 16.35 7.59 -4.85
N ALA A 174 17.40 7.16 -5.56
CA ALA A 174 18.80 7.41 -5.18
C ALA A 174 19.12 7.05 -3.71
N GLY A 175 18.51 5.97 -3.19
CA GLY A 175 18.72 5.50 -1.81
C GLY A 175 17.89 6.22 -0.74
N GLN A 176 16.99 7.12 -1.11
CA GLN A 176 16.10 7.83 -0.19
C GLN A 176 14.64 7.47 -0.45
N LEU A 177 13.83 7.38 0.61
CA LEU A 177 12.38 7.27 0.48
C LEU A 177 11.82 8.67 0.25
N VAL A 178 11.37 8.91 -0.98
CA VAL A 178 10.78 10.18 -1.40
C VAL A 178 9.27 10.03 -1.55
N PRO A 179 8.46 11.04 -1.20
CA PRO A 179 7.03 10.99 -1.43
C PRO A 179 6.67 10.74 -2.89
N HIS A 180 5.60 9.98 -3.10
CA HIS A 180 5.05 9.68 -4.42
C HIS A 180 3.52 9.83 -4.38
N PRO A 181 2.86 10.29 -5.47
CA PRO A 181 1.42 10.46 -5.44
C PRO A 181 0.68 9.14 -5.26
N VAL A 182 -0.44 9.18 -4.56
CA VAL A 182 -1.27 7.99 -4.35
C VAL A 182 -2.06 7.69 -5.62
N ALA A 183 -1.92 6.47 -6.13
CA ALA A 183 -2.54 6.02 -7.36
C ALA A 183 -4.05 6.30 -7.40
N ASP A 184 -4.50 6.85 -8.53
CA ASP A 184 -5.90 7.21 -8.83
C ASP A 184 -6.62 8.02 -7.74
N THR A 185 -5.90 8.74 -6.88
CA THR A 185 -6.47 9.57 -5.83
C THR A 185 -6.09 11.04 -6.02
N PRO A 186 -6.91 11.83 -6.71
CA PRO A 186 -6.72 13.28 -6.80
C PRO A 186 -7.14 13.97 -5.49
N PRO A 187 -6.55 15.14 -5.18
CA PRO A 187 -6.97 15.94 -4.04
C PRO A 187 -8.37 16.52 -4.29
N PHE A 188 -9.19 16.55 -3.24
CA PHE A 188 -10.57 17.04 -3.34
C PHE A 188 -10.67 18.51 -3.75
N ALA A 189 -9.60 19.30 -3.54
CA ALA A 189 -9.52 20.69 -3.99
C ALA A 189 -9.74 20.85 -5.52
N LEU A 190 -9.55 19.80 -6.32
CA LEU A 190 -9.82 19.82 -7.76
C LEU A 190 -11.30 19.69 -8.15
N GLN A 191 -12.20 19.43 -7.20
CA GLN A 191 -13.63 19.19 -7.44
C GLN A 191 -14.30 20.22 -8.38
N ASP A 192 -13.94 21.50 -8.23
CA ASP A 192 -14.49 22.62 -9.00
C ASP A 192 -13.50 23.16 -10.06
N ASP A 193 -12.33 22.54 -10.22
CA ASP A 193 -11.35 22.94 -11.22
C ASP A 193 -11.85 22.62 -12.65
N PRO A 194 -11.91 23.60 -13.57
CA PRO A 194 -12.44 23.37 -14.91
C PRO A 194 -11.64 22.36 -15.74
N GLU A 195 -10.32 22.34 -15.60
CA GLU A 195 -9.43 21.43 -16.36
C GLU A 195 -9.59 20.00 -15.86
N PHE A 196 -9.65 19.80 -14.54
CA PHE A 196 -9.94 18.51 -13.93
C PHE A 196 -11.32 17.97 -14.35
N ARG A 197 -12.36 18.81 -14.31
CA ARG A 197 -13.71 18.41 -14.76
C ARG A 197 -13.72 18.06 -16.25
N GLN A 198 -12.99 18.79 -17.08
CA GLN A 198 -12.84 18.46 -18.50
C GLN A 198 -12.07 17.15 -18.71
N PHE A 199 -11.04 16.87 -17.92
CA PHE A 199 -10.34 15.59 -17.90
C PHE A 199 -11.30 14.44 -17.56
N VAL A 200 -12.12 14.62 -16.52
CA VAL A 200 -13.13 13.62 -16.11
C VAL A 200 -14.12 13.36 -17.26
N ILE A 201 -14.60 14.40 -17.93
CA ILE A 201 -15.49 14.28 -19.09
C ILE A 201 -14.82 13.50 -20.22
N ALA A 202 -13.58 13.88 -20.57
CA ALA A 202 -12.83 13.28 -21.68
C ALA A 202 -12.52 11.79 -21.43
N ASN A 203 -12.43 11.36 -20.17
CA ASN A 203 -12.10 9.99 -19.77
C ASN A 203 -13.29 9.22 -19.18
N ALA A 204 -14.51 9.75 -19.29
CA ALA A 204 -15.68 9.20 -18.60
C ALA A 204 -15.97 7.72 -18.91
N SER A 205 -15.71 7.28 -20.14
CA SER A 205 -15.85 5.87 -20.55
C SER A 205 -14.89 4.93 -19.82
N ARG A 206 -13.69 5.41 -19.43
CA ARG A 206 -12.68 4.62 -18.74
C ARG A 206 -13.03 4.39 -17.28
N PHE A 207 -13.77 5.30 -16.64
CA PHE A 207 -14.28 5.07 -15.29
C PHE A 207 -15.41 4.03 -15.25
N ASN A 208 -16.05 3.75 -16.39
CA ASN A 208 -17.22 2.86 -16.45
C ASN A 208 -16.89 1.37 -16.34
N VAL A 209 -15.61 0.98 -16.39
CA VAL A 209 -15.18 -0.41 -16.16
C VAL A 209 -14.90 -0.72 -14.68
N GLY A 210 -15.10 0.26 -13.79
CA GLY A 210 -14.87 0.14 -12.35
C GLY A 210 -13.38 0.00 -11.98
N ALA A 211 -13.11 -0.42 -10.74
CA ALA A 211 -11.78 -0.53 -10.09
C ALA A 211 -10.72 -1.41 -10.80
N ARG A 212 -11.01 -1.87 -12.02
CA ARG A 212 -10.22 -2.83 -12.80
C ARG A 212 -9.26 -2.16 -13.79
N GLU A 213 -9.55 -0.93 -14.22
CA GLU A 213 -8.58 -0.08 -14.94
C GLU A 213 -7.87 0.84 -13.94
N GLY A 214 -6.69 0.46 -13.46
CA GLY A 214 -5.84 1.35 -12.67
C GLY A 214 -5.05 2.34 -13.54
N ASN A 215 -4.56 3.41 -12.93
CA ASN A 215 -3.74 4.46 -13.54
C ASN A 215 -4.47 5.20 -14.67
N ILE A 216 -5.73 5.58 -14.44
CA ILE A 216 -6.49 6.42 -15.37
C ILE A 216 -6.10 7.88 -15.20
N ILE A 217 -5.90 8.30 -13.94
CA ILE A 217 -5.66 9.70 -13.59
C ILE A 217 -4.16 10.03 -13.75
N PRO A 218 -3.81 11.05 -14.54
CA PRO A 218 -2.42 11.48 -14.73
C PRO A 218 -1.73 11.84 -13.42
N LEU A 219 -0.42 11.57 -13.36
CA LEU A 219 0.40 11.71 -12.15
C LEU A 219 0.33 13.13 -11.57
N GLU A 220 0.25 14.15 -12.42
CA GLU A 220 0.16 15.56 -12.06
C GLU A 220 -1.15 15.96 -11.38
N LEU A 221 -2.20 15.15 -11.54
CA LEU A 221 -3.51 15.37 -10.91
C LEU A 221 -3.67 14.58 -9.60
N LEU A 222 -2.71 13.72 -9.25
CA LEU A 222 -2.77 12.90 -8.05
C LEU A 222 -2.32 13.67 -6.80
N GLY A 223 -2.87 13.29 -5.64
CA GLY A 223 -2.61 13.92 -4.36
C GLY A 223 -1.42 13.32 -3.60
N ALA A 224 -0.99 14.05 -2.57
CA ALA A 224 0.06 13.66 -1.64
C ALA A 224 -0.36 12.48 -0.74
N ALA A 225 -1.67 12.35 -0.50
CA ALA A 225 -2.23 11.33 0.35
C ALA A 225 -3.67 11.00 -0.07
N SER A 226 -4.15 9.80 0.33
CA SER A 226 -5.59 9.52 0.40
C SER A 226 -6.03 9.59 1.84
N ASN A 227 -7.09 10.33 2.15
CA ASN A 227 -7.59 10.43 3.52
C ASN A 227 -9.07 10.03 3.64
N ALA A 228 -9.46 9.69 4.87
CA ALA A 228 -10.82 9.29 5.19
C ALA A 228 -11.66 10.47 5.73
N SER A 229 -11.53 11.66 5.14
CA SER A 229 -12.28 12.85 5.58
C SER A 229 -13.78 12.80 5.25
N GLY A 230 -14.25 11.79 4.52
CA GLY A 230 -15.65 11.67 4.07
C GLY A 230 -15.97 12.48 2.82
N GLN A 231 -14.97 13.10 2.19
CA GLN A 231 -15.12 13.82 0.94
C GLN A 231 -15.49 12.88 -0.21
N ARG A 232 -16.47 13.29 -1.01
CA ARG A 232 -16.96 12.58 -2.19
C ARG A 232 -16.98 13.55 -3.36
N PHE A 233 -16.32 13.21 -4.47
CA PHE A 233 -16.42 14.04 -5.69
C PHE A 233 -17.87 14.05 -6.19
N GLU A 234 -18.33 15.19 -6.67
CA GLU A 234 -19.71 15.38 -7.17
C GLU A 234 -19.71 16.01 -8.56
N PHE A 235 -19.94 15.20 -9.59
CA PHE A 235 -19.98 15.69 -10.97
C PHE A 235 -21.39 16.10 -11.42
N GLY A 236 -22.43 15.78 -10.64
CA GLY A 236 -23.81 16.05 -11.05
C GLY A 236 -24.09 15.48 -12.45
N ASN A 237 -24.67 16.28 -13.34
CA ASN A 237 -24.98 15.87 -14.70
C ASN A 237 -23.94 16.34 -15.74
N LEU A 238 -22.63 16.24 -15.42
CA LEU A 238 -21.56 16.59 -16.38
C LEU A 238 -21.74 15.89 -17.73
N ILE A 239 -22.23 14.65 -17.72
CA ILE A 239 -22.54 13.88 -18.92
C ILE A 239 -23.95 13.26 -18.75
N PRO A 240 -24.99 13.80 -19.42
CA PRO A 240 -26.36 13.30 -19.32
C PRO A 240 -26.54 11.81 -19.62
N SER A 241 -25.71 11.24 -20.50
CA SER A 241 -25.73 9.83 -20.84
C SER A 241 -25.00 8.93 -19.84
N MET A 242 -24.37 9.49 -18.80
CA MET A 242 -23.63 8.74 -17.78
C MET A 242 -24.02 9.18 -16.36
N PRO A 243 -25.26 8.91 -15.93
CA PRO A 243 -25.71 9.28 -14.57
C PRO A 243 -24.90 8.59 -13.46
N GLY A 244 -24.17 7.50 -13.76
CA GLY A 244 -23.30 6.79 -12.82
C GLY A 244 -21.87 7.34 -12.71
N LEU A 245 -21.49 8.37 -13.47
CA LEU A 245 -20.11 8.88 -13.54
C LEU A 245 -19.52 9.19 -12.16
N THR A 246 -20.30 9.82 -11.28
CA THR A 246 -19.84 10.14 -9.92
C THR A 246 -19.46 8.89 -9.12
N ALA A 247 -20.31 7.87 -9.10
CA ALA A 247 -20.02 6.62 -8.37
C ALA A 247 -18.85 5.88 -9.01
N ASN A 248 -18.83 5.80 -10.34
CA ASN A 248 -17.77 5.15 -11.12
C ASN A 248 -16.40 5.81 -10.95
N PHE A 249 -16.35 7.13 -10.74
CA PHE A 249 -15.11 7.81 -10.44
C PHE A 249 -14.67 7.56 -8.99
N ASN A 250 -15.57 7.75 -8.03
CA ASN A 250 -15.24 7.61 -6.60
C ASN A 250 -14.83 6.17 -6.24
N ILE A 251 -15.39 5.13 -6.89
CA ILE A 251 -14.98 3.73 -6.65
C ILE A 251 -13.53 3.44 -7.07
N MET A 252 -12.92 4.29 -7.90
CA MET A 252 -11.51 4.19 -8.28
C MET A 252 -10.57 4.80 -7.25
N THR A 253 -11.04 5.83 -6.53
CA THR A 253 -10.21 6.51 -5.54
C THR A 253 -10.18 5.69 -4.26
N CYS A 254 -9.07 5.76 -3.52
CA CYS A 254 -8.97 5.07 -2.25
C CYS A 254 -10.08 5.53 -1.28
N SER A 255 -10.24 6.84 -1.09
CA SER A 255 -11.26 7.42 -0.21
C SER A 255 -12.68 7.06 -0.61
N GLY A 256 -13.02 7.15 -1.90
CA GLY A 256 -14.37 6.89 -2.39
C GLY A 256 -14.75 5.42 -2.30
N CYS A 257 -13.85 4.52 -2.71
CA CYS A 257 -14.07 3.08 -2.59
C CYS A 257 -14.37 2.69 -1.14
N HIS A 258 -13.57 3.12 -0.18
CA HIS A 258 -13.68 2.65 1.19
C HIS A 258 -14.73 3.38 2.04
N LEU A 259 -15.06 4.63 1.73
CA LEU A 259 -15.99 5.41 2.53
C LEU A 259 -17.36 5.55 1.87
N THR A 260 -17.41 6.07 0.64
CA THR A 260 -18.66 6.60 0.09
C THR A 260 -19.38 5.61 -0.81
N GLU A 261 -18.64 4.78 -1.56
CA GLU A 261 -19.23 3.88 -2.55
C GLU A 261 -19.45 2.46 -2.02
N THR A 262 -18.59 1.95 -1.13
CA THR A 262 -18.75 0.58 -0.58
C THR A 262 -18.90 0.52 0.93
N GLY A 263 -18.46 1.54 1.66
CA GLY A 263 -18.38 1.49 3.13
C GLY A 263 -17.48 0.36 3.66
N THR A 264 -16.57 -0.17 2.83
CA THR A 264 -15.59 -1.16 3.26
C THR A 264 -14.57 -0.46 4.16
N GLY A 265 -14.79 -0.49 5.49
CA GLY A 265 -13.91 0.17 6.48
C GLY A 265 -12.41 -0.01 6.20
N PHE A 266 -11.63 1.05 6.43
CA PHE A 266 -10.28 1.16 5.84
C PHE A 266 -9.17 0.55 6.69
N VAL A 267 -8.65 -0.59 6.23
CA VAL A 267 -7.27 -1.05 6.44
C VAL A 267 -6.88 -1.97 5.28
N HIS A 268 -5.81 -1.65 4.53
CA HIS A 268 -5.34 -2.48 3.41
C HIS A 268 -4.96 -3.89 3.89
N VAL A 269 -4.36 -3.96 5.09
CA VAL A 269 -4.21 -5.14 5.96
C VAL A 269 -4.45 -4.67 7.39
N ALA A 270 -5.45 -5.22 8.07
CA ALA A 270 -5.80 -4.84 9.45
C ALA A 270 -4.74 -5.28 10.46
N GLU A 271 -4.68 -4.58 11.59
CA GLU A 271 -4.03 -5.12 12.78
C GLU A 271 -4.70 -6.43 13.19
N ARG A 272 -3.89 -7.46 13.40
CA ARG A 272 -4.33 -8.80 13.79
C ARG A 272 -3.83 -9.10 15.18
N LEU A 273 -4.70 -9.61 16.05
CA LEU A 273 -4.26 -10.23 17.30
C LEU A 273 -3.43 -11.49 17.00
N GLU A 274 -2.51 -11.79 17.88
CA GLU A 274 -1.72 -13.02 17.75
C GLU A 274 -2.65 -14.24 17.69
N ASN A 275 -2.32 -15.21 16.84
CA ASN A 275 -3.09 -16.44 16.64
C ASN A 275 -4.55 -16.30 16.17
N GLN A 276 -5.01 -15.12 15.76
CA GLN A 276 -6.34 -14.92 15.17
C GLN A 276 -6.31 -14.85 13.64
N PRO A 277 -6.96 -15.72 12.86
CA PRO A 277 -6.91 -15.63 11.39
C PRO A 277 -7.48 -14.31 10.87
N SER A 278 -6.94 -13.81 9.76
CA SER A 278 -7.50 -12.64 9.08
C SER A 278 -8.80 -13.01 8.36
N ASN A 279 -9.80 -12.14 8.46
CA ASN A 279 -11.04 -12.26 7.70
C ASN A 279 -10.94 -11.48 6.39
N LEU A 280 -11.49 -12.03 5.31
CA LEU A 280 -11.64 -11.29 4.06
C LEU A 280 -12.62 -10.14 4.25
N SER A 281 -12.32 -8.98 3.64
CA SER A 281 -13.29 -7.89 3.52
C SER A 281 -14.42 -8.26 2.55
N PHE A 282 -15.50 -7.47 2.55
CA PHE A 282 -16.57 -7.65 1.56
C PHE A 282 -16.03 -7.50 0.12
N PHE A 283 -15.23 -6.46 -0.12
CA PHE A 283 -14.54 -6.26 -1.40
C PHE A 283 -13.67 -7.46 -1.82
N MET A 284 -12.85 -7.99 -0.90
CA MET A 284 -12.01 -9.15 -1.23
C MET A 284 -12.85 -10.39 -1.57
N ARG A 285 -14.03 -10.53 -0.95
CA ARG A 285 -14.98 -11.60 -1.30
C ARG A 285 -15.59 -11.42 -2.69
N SER A 286 -15.94 -10.19 -3.07
CA SER A 286 -16.51 -9.93 -4.41
C SER A 286 -15.51 -10.14 -5.55
N GLU A 287 -14.21 -10.05 -5.26
CA GLU A 287 -13.14 -10.22 -6.25
C GLU A 287 -12.60 -11.65 -6.35
N LEU A 288 -13.16 -12.62 -5.60
CA LEU A 288 -12.62 -13.99 -5.55
C LEU A 288 -12.62 -14.70 -6.91
N GLU A 289 -13.71 -14.59 -7.68
CA GLU A 289 -13.82 -15.26 -8.98
C GLU A 289 -12.77 -14.76 -9.99
N PHE A 290 -12.59 -13.44 -10.04
CA PHE A 290 -11.58 -12.81 -10.88
C PHE A 290 -10.16 -13.27 -10.48
N ARG A 291 -9.85 -13.21 -9.18
CA ARG A 291 -8.53 -13.62 -8.66
C ARG A 291 -8.27 -15.11 -8.88
N ALA A 292 -9.30 -15.95 -8.74
CA ALA A 292 -9.22 -17.38 -9.03
C ALA A 292 -8.90 -17.64 -10.50
N THR A 293 -9.45 -16.85 -11.43
CA THR A 293 -9.15 -16.96 -12.86
C THR A 293 -7.67 -16.67 -13.15
N VAL A 294 -7.10 -15.63 -12.52
CA VAL A 294 -5.66 -15.33 -12.67
C VAL A 294 -4.81 -16.48 -12.12
N LEU A 295 -5.16 -17.00 -10.95
CA LEU A 295 -4.46 -18.15 -10.35
C LEU A 295 -4.55 -19.40 -11.23
N GLN A 296 -5.71 -19.68 -11.79
CA GLN A 296 -5.91 -20.82 -12.69
C GLN A 296 -5.03 -20.69 -13.94
N SER A 297 -4.88 -19.49 -14.50
CA SER A 297 -3.99 -19.27 -15.66
C SER A 297 -2.53 -19.63 -15.38
N VAL A 298 -2.07 -19.48 -14.13
CA VAL A 298 -0.71 -19.88 -13.72
C VAL A 298 -0.61 -21.39 -13.59
N LEU A 299 -1.66 -22.04 -13.07
CA LEU A 299 -1.72 -23.51 -12.95
C LEU A 299 -1.82 -24.21 -14.31
N ASP A 300 -2.60 -23.66 -15.24
CA ASP A 300 -2.81 -24.23 -16.57
C ASP A 300 -1.53 -24.14 -17.42
N ALA A 301 -0.83 -23.01 -17.37
CA ALA A 301 0.46 -22.85 -18.02
C ALA A 301 1.59 -23.69 -17.40
N ALA A 302 1.35 -24.27 -16.21
CA ALA A 302 2.27 -25.20 -15.57
C ALA A 302 2.07 -26.65 -16.02
N GLN A 303 1.01 -26.96 -16.79
CA GLN A 303 0.82 -28.28 -17.40
C GLN A 303 1.69 -28.40 -18.67
N PRO A 304 2.43 -29.52 -18.85
CA PRO A 304 3.28 -29.75 -20.00
C PRO A 304 2.52 -29.92 -21.32
#